data_AF-A0A538BCE8-F1
#
_entry.id   AF-A0A538BCE8-F1
#
_cell.length_a   1.000
_cell.length_b   1.000
_cell.length_c   1.000
_cell.angle_alpha   90.00
_cell.angle_beta   90.00
_cell.angle_gamma   90.00
#
_symmetry.space_group_name_H-M   'P 1'
#
loop_
_entity.id
_entity.type
_entity.pdbx_description
1 polymer ?
#
loop_
_entity_poly.entity_id
_entity_poly.type
_entity_poly.pdbx_seq_one_letter_code
_entity_poly.pdbx_strand_id
1 'polypeptide(L)'
;MSGARRRALAGLRIVFGFAWGVDAWLKWQPAFVRGLTGYLTDARSGQPQLVKDWIGAWIKVVNLNPQLFAYALALGETAVAIGLVLGVFSRTTYLTGAVLAATIWSTAEAFGGPYKAGSSDIGAAIMYVFVFAALWIGCASQTWSLGRSRVASLRT
;
A
#
# COMPACT_ATOMS: atom_id res chain seq x y z
N MET A 1 -3.93 -1.98 -25.30
CA MET A 1 -4.85 -2.81 -24.48
C MET A 1 -6.25 -2.79 -25.08
N SER A 2 -7.01 -3.90 -25.00
CA SER A 2 -8.44 -3.92 -25.32
C SER A 2 -9.25 -3.06 -24.34
N GLY A 3 -10.42 -2.60 -24.75
CA GLY A 3 -11.33 -1.83 -23.87
C GLY A 3 -11.70 -2.60 -22.59
N ALA A 4 -11.88 -3.91 -22.70
CA ALA A 4 -12.16 -4.80 -21.57
C ALA A 4 -11.06 -4.77 -20.50
N ARG A 5 -9.78 -4.87 -20.90
CA ARG A 5 -8.65 -4.86 -19.94
C ARG A 5 -8.52 -3.51 -19.22
N ARG A 6 -8.81 -2.39 -19.89
CA ARG A 6 -8.84 -1.06 -19.23
C ARG A 6 -9.96 -0.96 -18.20
N ARG A 7 -11.16 -1.44 -18.53
CA ARG A 7 -12.29 -1.49 -17.57
C ARG A 7 -11.98 -2.40 -16.38
N ALA A 8 -11.35 -3.55 -16.61
CA ALA A 8 -10.93 -4.46 -15.55
C ALA A 8 -9.91 -3.82 -14.59
N LEU A 9 -8.86 -3.17 -15.11
CA LEU A 9 -7.89 -2.46 -14.27
C LEU A 9 -8.52 -1.29 -13.50
N ALA A 10 -9.43 -0.56 -14.13
CA ALA A 10 -10.17 0.51 -13.45
C ALA A 10 -11.05 -0.05 -12.32
N GLY A 11 -11.73 -1.17 -12.56
CA GLY A 11 -12.51 -1.88 -11.54
C GLY A 11 -11.64 -2.35 -10.37
N LEU A 12 -10.52 -3.03 -10.65
CA LEU A 12 -9.56 -3.46 -9.63
C LEU A 12 -9.08 -2.29 -8.77
N ARG A 13 -8.65 -1.20 -9.42
CA ARG A 13 -8.18 0.02 -8.76
C ARG A 13 -9.24 0.59 -7.81
N ILE A 14 -10.50 0.68 -8.25
CA ILE A 14 -11.60 1.23 -7.45
C ILE A 14 -11.92 0.34 -6.25
N VAL A 15 -12.06 -0.99 -6.47
CA VAL A 15 -12.33 -1.95 -5.38
C VAL A 15 -11.21 -1.92 -4.35
N PHE A 16 -9.95 -1.89 -4.81
CA PHE A 16 -8.79 -1.77 -3.94
C PHE A 16 -8.78 -0.43 -3.18
N GLY A 17 -9.20 0.66 -3.83
CA GLY A 17 -9.38 1.96 -3.19
C GLY A 17 -10.41 1.95 -2.07
N PHE A 18 -11.51 1.21 -2.21
CA PHE A 18 -12.47 1.03 -1.12
C PHE A 18 -11.89 0.25 0.06
N ALA A 19 -11.11 -0.81 -0.20
CA ALA A 19 -10.42 -1.55 0.86
C ALA A 19 -9.46 -0.63 1.64
N TRP A 20 -8.68 0.20 0.94
CA TRP A 20 -7.84 1.24 1.54
C TRP A 20 -8.66 2.29 2.30
N GLY A 21 -9.85 2.65 1.81
CA GLY A 21 -10.74 3.57 2.52
C GLY A 21 -11.22 3.03 3.86
N VAL A 22 -11.49 1.72 3.94
CA VAL A 22 -11.84 1.06 5.21
C VAL A 22 -10.63 1.04 6.16
N ASP A 23 -9.43 0.70 5.67
CA ASP A 23 -8.21 0.72 6.50
C ASP A 23 -7.91 2.14 7.02
N ALA A 24 -8.00 3.15 6.15
CA ALA A 24 -7.83 4.55 6.52
C ALA A 24 -8.83 4.97 7.62
N TRP A 25 -10.10 4.58 7.50
CA TRP A 25 -11.10 4.82 8.55
C TRP A 25 -10.70 4.20 9.89
N LEU A 26 -10.09 3.01 9.90
CA LEU A 26 -9.59 2.38 11.12
C LEU A 26 -8.44 3.19 11.74
N LYS A 27 -7.59 3.86 10.96
CA LYS A 27 -6.51 4.71 11.49
C LYS A 27 -7.02 5.98 12.15
N TRP A 28 -8.18 6.49 11.73
CA TRP A 28 -8.82 7.63 12.39
C TRP A 28 -9.42 7.28 13.76
N GLN A 29 -9.49 6.00 14.11
CA GLN A 29 -10.09 5.59 15.38
C GLN A 29 -9.22 6.01 16.58
N PRO A 30 -9.82 6.46 17.69
CA PRO A 30 -9.08 6.89 18.87
C PRO A 30 -8.16 5.80 19.46
N ALA A 31 -8.54 4.53 19.31
CA ALA A 31 -7.73 3.39 19.71
C ALA A 31 -6.42 3.32 18.92
N PHE A 32 -6.45 3.55 17.60
CA PHE A 32 -5.26 3.57 16.77
C PHE A 32 -4.36 4.76 17.12
N VAL A 33 -4.93 5.97 17.17
CA VAL A 33 -4.18 7.21 17.40
C VAL A 33 -3.43 7.19 18.73
N ARG A 34 -4.05 6.65 19.79
CA ARG A 34 -3.40 6.49 21.10
C ARG A 34 -2.49 5.26 21.18
N GLY A 35 -2.71 4.26 20.33
CA GLY A 35 -2.08 2.95 20.40
C GLY A 35 -0.89 2.73 19.45
N LEU A 36 -0.58 3.66 18.55
CA LEU A 36 0.44 3.47 17.49
C LEU A 36 1.77 2.89 17.99
N THR A 37 2.37 3.48 19.03
CA THR A 37 3.64 2.99 19.60
C THR A 37 3.49 1.59 20.21
N GLY A 38 2.32 1.28 20.78
CA GLY A 38 1.99 -0.05 21.30
C GLY A 38 2.04 -1.10 20.19
N TYR A 39 1.35 -0.87 19.08
CA TYR A 39 1.37 -1.77 17.92
C TYR A 39 2.79 -2.07 17.41
N LEU A 40 3.65 -1.04 17.32
CA LEU A 40 5.05 -1.23 16.91
C LEU A 40 5.87 -2.01 17.94
N THR A 41 5.62 -1.78 19.23
CA THR A 41 6.32 -2.48 20.31
C THR A 41 5.93 -3.96 20.35
N ASP A 42 4.65 -4.25 20.13
CA ASP A 42 4.12 -5.60 20.05
C ASP A 42 4.69 -6.33 18.83
N ALA A 43 4.70 -5.68 17.66
CA ALA A 43 5.28 -6.23 16.43
C ALA A 43 6.79 -6.56 16.58
N ARG A 44 7.51 -5.79 17.41
CA ARG A 44 8.92 -6.01 17.75
C ARG A 44 9.13 -7.24 18.65
N SER A 45 8.13 -7.62 19.45
CA SER A 45 8.26 -8.68 20.44
C SER A 45 8.48 -10.05 19.78
N GLY A 46 9.38 -10.85 20.34
CA GLY A 46 9.65 -12.20 19.84
C GLY A 46 10.33 -12.29 18.46
N GLN A 47 10.76 -11.17 17.87
CA GLN A 47 11.44 -11.14 16.58
C GLN A 47 12.95 -11.45 16.68
N PRO A 48 13.59 -11.86 15.56
CA PRO A 48 15.06 -11.89 15.44
C PRO A 48 15.69 -10.51 15.67
N GLN A 49 16.96 -10.47 16.07
CA GLN A 49 17.63 -9.24 16.48
C GLN A 49 17.61 -8.15 15.40
N LEU A 50 17.89 -8.50 14.14
CA LEU A 50 17.88 -7.54 13.03
C LEU A 50 16.53 -6.85 12.85
N VAL A 51 15.43 -7.61 12.94
CA VAL A 51 14.06 -7.07 12.85
C VAL A 51 13.74 -6.20 14.07
N LYS A 52 14.19 -6.62 15.27
CA LYS A 52 14.05 -5.81 16.48
C LYS A 52 14.75 -4.47 16.39
N ASP A 53 15.93 -4.43 15.78
CA ASP A 53 16.71 -3.21 15.63
C ASP A 53 16.09 -2.28 14.59
N TRP A 54 15.62 -2.83 13.46
CA TRP A 54 14.87 -2.09 12.44
C TRP A 54 13.61 -1.43 13.02
N ILE A 55 12.73 -2.21 13.65
CA ILE A 55 11.49 -1.68 14.26
C ILE A 55 11.84 -0.74 15.40
N GLY A 56 12.88 -1.04 16.19
CA GLY A 56 13.39 -0.18 17.25
C GLY A 56 13.82 1.20 16.76
N ALA A 57 14.43 1.31 15.58
CA ALA A 57 14.77 2.58 14.96
C ALA A 57 13.51 3.39 14.62
N TRP A 58 12.48 2.76 14.04
CA TRP A 58 11.20 3.40 13.76
C TRP A 58 10.46 3.84 15.02
N ILE A 59 10.46 3.02 16.08
CA ILE A 59 9.86 3.40 17.38
C ILE A 59 10.50 4.68 17.91
N LYS A 60 11.83 4.85 17.81
CA LYS A 60 12.50 6.09 18.23
C LYS A 60 12.00 7.30 17.45
N VAL A 61 11.81 7.17 16.14
CA VAL A 61 11.30 8.25 15.28
C VAL A 61 9.84 8.57 15.62
N VAL A 62 8.98 7.56 15.73
CA VAL A 62 7.55 7.72 16.05
C VAL A 62 7.37 8.34 17.43
N ASN A 63 8.21 7.99 18.41
CA ASN A 63 8.16 8.53 19.75
C ASN A 63 8.52 10.02 19.86
N LEU A 64 9.04 10.65 18.80
CA LEU A 64 9.18 12.11 18.77
C LEU A 64 7.80 12.79 18.89
N ASN A 65 6.78 12.25 18.22
CA ASN A 65 5.39 12.67 18.38
C ASN A 65 4.44 11.57 17.85
N PRO A 66 4.01 10.61 18.69
CA PRO A 66 3.21 9.47 18.23
C PRO A 66 1.89 9.86 17.58
N GLN A 67 1.23 10.90 18.10
CA GLN A 67 -0.06 11.37 17.57
C GLN A 67 0.10 11.96 16.17
N LEU A 68 1.16 12.77 15.95
CA LEU A 68 1.46 13.31 14.63
C LEU A 68 1.68 12.20 13.61
N PHE A 69 2.45 11.16 13.96
CA PHE A 69 2.67 10.02 13.06
C PHE A 69 1.40 9.20 12.82
N ALA A 70 0.54 9.03 13.83
CA ALA A 70 -0.73 8.34 13.65
C ALA A 70 -1.66 9.10 12.69
N TYR A 71 -1.77 10.42 12.84
CA TYR A 71 -2.54 11.25 11.92
C TYR A 71 -1.91 11.33 10.53
N ALA A 72 -0.58 11.39 10.43
CA ALA A 72 0.13 11.35 9.16
C ALA A 72 -0.14 10.05 8.40
N LEU A 73 -0.14 8.91 9.11
CA LEU A 73 -0.51 7.62 8.53
C LEU A 73 -1.97 7.61 8.06
N ALA A 74 -2.90 8.05 8.91
CA ALA A 74 -4.32 8.12 8.57
C ALA A 74 -4.59 9.01 7.34
N LEU A 75 -3.93 10.17 7.27
CA LEU A 75 -3.97 11.06 6.11
C LEU A 75 -3.36 10.42 4.87
N GLY A 76 -2.23 9.74 5.00
CA GLY A 76 -1.57 9.03 3.91
C GLY A 76 -2.46 7.94 3.31
N GLU A 77 -3.04 7.09 4.15
CA GLU A 77 -3.97 6.04 3.71
C GLU A 77 -5.23 6.63 3.09
N THR A 78 -5.77 7.72 3.66
CA THR A 78 -6.93 8.43 3.09
C THR A 78 -6.62 8.99 1.70
N ALA A 79 -5.46 9.63 1.52
CA ALA A 79 -5.05 10.18 0.24
C ALA A 79 -4.85 9.09 -0.83
N VAL A 80 -4.28 7.94 -0.43
CA VAL A 80 -4.13 6.77 -1.30
C VAL A 80 -5.49 6.23 -1.70
N ALA A 81 -6.43 6.07 -0.76
CA ALA A 81 -7.79 5.61 -1.03
C ALA A 81 -8.51 6.53 -2.03
N ILE A 82 -8.45 7.85 -1.83
CA ILE A 82 -9.05 8.84 -2.74
C ILE A 82 -8.41 8.77 -4.13
N GLY A 83 -7.08 8.71 -4.22
CA GLY A 83 -6.37 8.55 -5.50
C GLY A 83 -6.76 7.26 -6.22
N LEU A 84 -6.91 6.16 -5.46
CA LEU A 84 -7.34 4.87 -5.98
C LEU A 84 -8.82 4.82 -6.38
N VAL A 85 -9.72 5.61 -5.79
CA VAL A 85 -11.12 5.63 -6.22
C VAL A 85 -11.31 6.57 -7.40
N LEU A 86 -10.79 7.80 -7.32
CA LEU A 86 -10.98 8.82 -8.36
C LEU A 86 -10.07 8.62 -9.59
N GLY A 87 -8.90 8.02 -9.41
CA GLY A 87 -7.95 7.74 -10.51
C GLY A 87 -7.06 8.92 -10.84
N VAL A 88 -7.08 9.95 -10.00
CA VAL A 88 -6.22 11.13 -10.10
C VAL A 88 -4.80 10.78 -9.68
N PHE A 89 -3.80 11.40 -10.33
CA PHE A 89 -2.38 11.20 -10.02
C PHE A 89 -1.94 9.73 -9.94
N SER A 90 -2.57 8.85 -10.73
CA SER A 90 -2.51 7.39 -10.59
C SER A 90 -1.10 6.84 -10.39
N ARG A 91 -0.10 7.27 -11.19
CA ARG A 91 1.30 6.83 -10.99
C ARG A 91 1.79 7.19 -9.60
N THR A 92 1.73 8.46 -9.22
CA THR A 92 2.12 8.93 -7.90
C THR A 92 1.39 8.16 -6.81
N THR A 93 0.05 7.99 -6.90
CA THR A 93 -0.74 7.22 -5.93
C THR A 93 -0.27 5.78 -5.80
N TYR A 94 0.08 5.10 -6.90
CA TYR A 94 0.54 3.72 -6.81
C TYR A 94 1.94 3.62 -6.20
N LEU A 95 2.83 4.55 -6.52
CA LEU A 95 4.18 4.58 -5.93
C LEU A 95 4.11 4.90 -4.44
N THR A 96 3.38 5.94 -4.05
CA THR A 96 3.24 6.32 -2.64
C THR A 96 2.51 5.25 -1.85
N GLY A 97 1.46 4.66 -2.41
CA GLY A 97 0.75 3.53 -1.81
C GLY A 97 1.66 2.31 -1.61
N ALA A 98 2.49 1.97 -2.60
CA ALA A 98 3.46 0.87 -2.47
C ALA A 98 4.51 1.13 -1.39
N VAL A 99 5.07 2.35 -1.33
CA VAL A 99 6.04 2.73 -0.29
C VAL A 99 5.39 2.72 1.09
N LEU A 100 4.17 3.23 1.21
CA LEU A 100 3.42 3.26 2.47
C LEU A 100 3.14 1.84 2.95
N ALA A 101 2.62 0.97 2.07
CA ALA A 101 2.38 -0.44 2.37
C ALA A 101 3.66 -1.19 2.76
N ALA A 102 4.77 -0.98 2.04
CA ALA A 102 6.05 -1.59 2.38
C ALA A 102 6.57 -1.10 3.75
N THR A 103 6.34 0.17 4.08
CA THR A 103 6.71 0.75 5.38
C THR A 103 5.89 0.08 6.50
N ILE A 104 4.56 -0.01 6.35
CA ILE A 104 3.67 -0.70 7.30
C ILE A 104 4.10 -2.16 7.46
N TRP A 105 4.31 -2.87 6.35
CA TRP A 105 4.72 -4.27 6.35
C TRP A 105 6.04 -4.48 7.11
N SER A 106 7.05 -3.66 6.84
CA SER A 106 8.37 -3.78 7.50
C SER A 106 8.37 -3.38 8.98
N THR A 107 7.32 -2.69 9.46
CA THR A 107 7.25 -2.14 10.82
C THR A 107 6.15 -2.81 11.65
N ALA A 108 4.90 -2.41 11.45
CA ALA A 108 3.75 -2.89 12.22
C ALA A 108 3.43 -4.37 11.97
N GLU A 109 3.80 -4.92 10.80
CA GLU A 109 3.68 -6.35 10.52
C GLU A 109 5.01 -7.10 10.66
N ALA A 110 6.10 -6.41 11.03
CA ALA A 110 7.42 -6.98 11.25
C ALA A 110 7.89 -7.93 10.11
N PHE A 111 7.64 -7.54 8.86
CA PHE A 111 7.91 -8.29 7.64
C PHE A 111 7.10 -9.62 7.51
N GLY A 112 6.02 -9.79 8.27
CA GLY A 112 5.22 -11.02 8.37
C GLY A 112 5.49 -11.85 9.63
N GLY A 113 6.25 -11.32 10.59
CA GLY A 113 6.54 -12.02 11.84
C GLY A 113 5.36 -12.08 12.83
N PRO A 114 5.50 -12.82 13.95
CA PRO A 114 6.75 -13.32 14.53
C PRO A 114 7.34 -14.53 13.80
N TYR A 115 8.64 -14.50 13.50
CA TYR A 115 9.38 -15.60 12.85
C TYR A 115 9.68 -16.76 13.81
N LYS A 116 8.63 -17.34 14.36
CA LYS A 116 8.69 -18.51 15.25
C LYS A 116 8.09 -19.72 14.54
N ALA A 117 8.46 -20.92 15.01
CA ALA A 117 7.85 -22.16 14.52
C ALA A 117 6.31 -22.08 14.66
N GLY A 118 5.61 -22.37 13.57
CA GLY A 118 4.14 -22.26 13.49
C GLY A 118 3.60 -20.93 12.95
N SER A 119 4.45 -19.92 12.67
CA SER A 119 3.99 -18.74 11.92
C SER A 119 3.67 -19.10 10.47
N SER A 120 2.51 -18.68 9.98
CA SER A 120 1.99 -19.04 8.66
C SER A 120 1.53 -17.83 7.82
N ASP A 121 1.68 -16.61 8.34
CA ASP A 121 1.26 -15.38 7.65
C ASP A 121 2.50 -14.59 7.21
N ILE A 122 2.43 -13.94 6.05
CA ILE A 122 3.49 -13.06 5.52
C ILE A 122 3.12 -11.58 5.64
N GLY A 123 1.93 -11.26 6.17
CA GLY A 123 1.40 -9.91 6.30
C GLY A 123 0.47 -9.52 5.16
N ALA A 124 -0.50 -8.66 5.45
CA ALA A 124 -1.45 -8.16 4.45
C ALA A 124 -0.81 -7.05 3.59
N ALA A 125 0.00 -6.19 4.21
CA ALA A 125 0.52 -5.00 3.54
C ALA A 125 1.50 -5.33 2.39
N ILE A 126 2.23 -6.46 2.44
CA ILE A 126 3.06 -6.88 1.29
C ILE A 126 2.23 -7.24 0.06
N MET A 127 1.01 -7.78 0.26
CA MET A 127 0.10 -8.06 -0.84
C MET A 127 -0.34 -6.76 -1.53
N TYR A 128 -0.52 -5.68 -0.76
CA TYR A 128 -0.84 -4.37 -1.32
C TYR A 128 0.29 -3.81 -2.19
N VAL A 129 1.56 -4.02 -1.80
CA VAL A 129 2.72 -3.65 -2.64
C VAL A 129 2.64 -4.31 -4.01
N PHE A 130 2.31 -5.61 -4.07
CA PHE A 130 2.17 -6.33 -5.34
C PHE A 130 0.99 -5.83 -6.17
N VAL A 131 -0.14 -5.50 -5.54
CA VAL A 131 -1.30 -4.91 -6.25
C VAL A 131 -0.93 -3.55 -6.84
N PHE A 132 -0.25 -2.68 -6.07
CA PHE A 132 0.24 -1.39 -6.59
C PHE A 132 1.24 -1.57 -7.74
N ALA A 133 2.17 -2.52 -7.64
CA ALA A 133 3.09 -2.83 -8.73
C ALA A 133 2.35 -3.30 -9.99
N ALA A 134 1.34 -4.16 -9.85
CA ALA A 134 0.51 -4.62 -10.96
C ALA A 134 -0.28 -3.46 -11.60
N LEU A 135 -0.87 -2.57 -10.80
CA LEU A 135 -1.55 -1.36 -11.26
C LEU A 135 -0.60 -0.40 -11.99
N TRP A 136 0.61 -0.20 -11.44
CA TRP A 136 1.66 0.61 -12.07
C TRP A 136 2.08 0.06 -13.42
N ILE A 137 2.41 -1.24 -13.52
CA ILE A 137 2.79 -1.91 -14.78
C ILE A 137 1.64 -1.84 -15.78
N GLY A 138 0.40 -2.09 -15.33
CA GLY A 138 -0.80 -1.97 -16.15
C GLY A 138 -0.97 -0.58 -16.76
N CYS A 139 -0.59 0.48 -16.03
CA CYS A 139 -0.61 1.86 -16.49
C CYS A 139 0.60 2.20 -17.38
N ALA A 140 1.80 1.74 -17.05
CA ALA A 140 3.03 1.94 -17.83
C ALA A 140 2.95 1.31 -19.23
N SER A 141 2.21 0.21 -19.39
CA SER A 141 1.97 -0.42 -20.70
C SER A 141 1.22 0.47 -21.71
N GLN A 142 0.67 1.61 -21.29
CA GLN A 142 0.04 2.60 -22.18
C GLN A 142 1.04 3.56 -22.83
N THR A 143 2.19 3.83 -22.21
CA THR A 143 3.20 4.75 -22.77
C THR A 143 4.14 4.08 -23.78
N TRP A 144 4.19 2.74 -23.82
CA TRP A 144 5.08 1.98 -24.72
C TRP A 144 4.40 1.54 -26.04
N SER A 145 3.17 1.95 -26.32
CA SER A 145 2.49 1.64 -27.59
C SER A 145 2.46 2.84 -28.54
N LEU A 146 3.60 3.14 -29.17
CA LEU A 146 3.68 4.02 -30.35
C LEU A 146 3.60 3.24 -31.68
N GLY A 147 3.11 2.00 -31.67
CA GLY A 147 3.04 1.16 -32.88
C GLY A 147 1.83 0.24 -32.89
N ARG A 148 0.67 0.76 -33.31
CA ARG A 148 -0.28 0.00 -34.13
C ARG A 148 -0.95 0.97 -35.09
N SER A 149 -0.33 1.07 -36.26
CA SER A 149 -0.81 1.76 -37.44
C SER A 149 -2.27 1.44 -37.73
N ARG A 150 -3.07 2.49 -37.91
CA ARG A 150 -4.31 2.42 -38.67
C ARG A 150 -3.94 2.08 -40.12
N VAL A 151 -3.98 0.82 -40.52
CA VAL A 151 -4.10 0.45 -41.93
C VAL A 151 -4.89 -0.84 -42.03
N ALA A 152 -6.19 -0.70 -42.30
CA ALA A 152 -7.00 -1.61 -43.11
C ALA A 152 -8.45 -1.08 -43.19
N SER A 153 -8.62 0.18 -43.59
CA SER A 153 -9.77 0.56 -44.41
C SER A 153 -9.22 0.78 -45.81
N LEU A 154 -9.94 0.30 -46.82
CA LEU A 154 -9.59 0.26 -48.25
C LEU A 154 -8.89 -1.03 -48.69
N ARG A 155 -9.67 -2.11 -48.75
CA ARG A 155 -9.73 -2.91 -49.97
C ARG A 155 -11.19 -3.00 -50.39
N THR A 156 -11.52 -2.17 -51.37
CA THR A 156 -12.60 -2.41 -52.36
C THR A 156 -12.29 -3.67 -53.15
#